data_AF-A0A821AP02-F1
#
_entry.id   AF-A0A821AP02-F1
#
_cell.length_a   1.000
_cell.length_b   1.000
_cell.length_c   1.000
_cell.angle_alpha   90.00
_cell.angle_beta   90.00
_cell.angle_gamma   90.00
#
_symmetry.space_group_name_H-M   'P 1'
#
loop_
_entity.id
_entity.type
_entity.pdbx_description
1 polymer ?
#
loop_
_entity_poly.entity_id
_entity_poly.type
_entity_poly.pdbx_seq_one_letter_code
_entity_poly.pdbx_strand_id
1 'polypeptide(L)'
;MTSSSRIFVFGYEILKMNILSCNTVLGKVTSSKMVLFLVGFILCGIPLAVFVTLCVCLNMGPNAFFNMLLSNLCLIALASYVFFSVTLPMECYSYTTLTESYRNYLTFSGCCSTPYDSVSYIPSGWYRISGAAGTQLLTTPVSSIDICGAPYGGYFNGTLPTTAGASVTGTFCFYTGSPCSFSVAPITAINCNGYYVFYLISLSVGSKYRYCSTS
;
A
#
# COMPACT_ATOMS: atom_id res chain seq x y z
N MET A 1 -0.37 -32.49 -18.85
CA MET A 1 -1.40 -31.47 -19.13
C MET A 1 -2.51 -31.63 -18.09
N THR A 2 -2.68 -30.62 -17.25
CA THR A 2 -3.20 -30.71 -15.88
C THR A 2 -4.72 -30.47 -15.78
N SER A 3 -5.33 -31.06 -14.75
CA SER A 3 -6.75 -31.21 -14.39
C SER A 3 -7.65 -29.95 -14.37
N SER A 4 -7.11 -28.76 -14.64
CA SER A 4 -7.82 -27.48 -14.46
C SER A 4 -8.85 -27.21 -15.56
N SER A 5 -8.66 -27.76 -16.76
CA SER A 5 -9.51 -27.45 -17.92
C SER A 5 -10.88 -28.13 -17.91
N ARG A 6 -11.13 -29.15 -17.08
CA ARG A 6 -12.44 -29.83 -17.04
C ARG A 6 -13.46 -29.14 -16.13
N ILE A 7 -13.01 -28.38 -15.12
CA ILE A 7 -13.90 -27.65 -14.21
C ILE A 7 -14.56 -26.46 -14.93
N PHE A 8 -13.81 -25.76 -15.78
CA PHE A 8 -14.32 -24.62 -16.55
C PHE A 8 -15.39 -25.02 -17.58
N VAL A 9 -15.32 -26.22 -18.16
CA VAL A 9 -16.34 -26.70 -19.11
C VAL A 9 -17.65 -27.06 -18.40
N PHE A 10 -17.60 -27.52 -17.15
CA PHE A 10 -18.81 -27.79 -16.36
C PHE A 10 -19.59 -26.52 -16.00
N GLY A 11 -18.91 -25.41 -15.74
CA GLY A 11 -19.56 -24.14 -15.38
C GLY A 11 -20.41 -23.54 -16.50
N TYR A 12 -20.02 -23.72 -17.75
CA TYR A 12 -20.74 -23.19 -18.91
C TYR A 12 -21.98 -24.03 -19.29
N GLU A 13 -21.94 -25.36 -19.10
CA GLU A 13 -23.09 -26.22 -19.40
C GLU A 13 -24.22 -26.10 -18.36
N ILE A 14 -23.91 -25.73 -17.11
CA ILE A 14 -24.92 -25.49 -16.06
C ILE A 14 -25.79 -24.25 -16.40
N LEU A 15 -25.23 -23.25 -17.10
CA LEU A 15 -25.97 -22.06 -17.55
C LEU A 15 -27.05 -22.38 -18.61
N LYS A 16 -27.06 -23.57 -19.20
CA LYS A 16 -28.06 -24.01 -20.20
C LYS A 16 -29.11 -24.99 -19.66
N MET A 17 -29.06 -25.35 -18.38
CA MET A 17 -29.97 -26.35 -17.82
C MET A 17 -31.29 -25.74 -17.36
N ASN A 18 -32.39 -26.11 -18.02
CA ASN A 18 -33.75 -25.84 -17.55
C ASN A 18 -34.01 -26.53 -16.19
N ILE A 19 -34.88 -25.91 -15.37
CA ILE A 19 -35.23 -26.28 -13.98
C ILE A 19 -35.50 -27.79 -13.79
N LEU A 20 -36.07 -28.45 -14.81
CA LEU A 20 -36.38 -29.89 -14.78
C LEU A 20 -35.15 -30.83 -14.78
N SER A 21 -33.97 -30.37 -15.19
CA SER A 21 -32.75 -31.19 -15.28
C SER A 21 -31.85 -31.12 -14.03
N CYS A 22 -32.20 -30.25 -13.06
CA CYS A 22 -31.44 -30.08 -11.82
C CYS A 22 -31.53 -31.33 -10.91
N ASN A 23 -32.69 -32.01 -10.91
CA ASN A 23 -32.94 -33.19 -10.07
C ASN A 23 -32.06 -34.41 -10.43
N THR A 24 -31.67 -34.56 -11.69
CA THR A 24 -30.89 -35.73 -12.16
C THR A 24 -29.40 -35.62 -11.83
N VAL A 25 -28.87 -34.40 -11.68
CA VAL A 25 -27.44 -34.16 -11.39
C VAL A 25 -27.14 -34.17 -9.88
N LEU A 26 -28.09 -33.76 -9.05
CA LEU A 26 -27.93 -33.70 -7.58
C LEU A 26 -28.06 -35.05 -6.86
N GLY A 27 -28.56 -36.10 -7.53
CA GLY A 27 -28.76 -37.43 -6.92
C GLY A 27 -27.50 -38.17 -6.45
N LYS A 28 -26.30 -37.60 -6.58
CA LYS A 28 -25.02 -38.24 -6.20
C LYS A 28 -24.07 -37.38 -5.35
N VAL A 29 -24.47 -36.19 -4.91
CA VAL A 29 -23.57 -35.31 -4.14
C VAL A 29 -23.82 -35.48 -2.64
N THR A 30 -22.87 -36.13 -1.96
CA THR A 30 -22.89 -36.28 -0.50
C THR A 30 -22.58 -34.94 0.19
N SER A 31 -23.13 -34.74 1.40
CA SER A 31 -23.06 -33.49 2.20
C SER A 31 -21.67 -32.85 2.29
N SER A 32 -20.60 -33.65 2.38
CA SER A 32 -19.22 -33.15 2.46
C SER A 32 -18.67 -32.57 1.14
N LYS A 33 -19.19 -33.00 -0.01
CA LYS A 33 -18.78 -32.50 -1.33
C LYS A 33 -19.51 -31.22 -1.73
N MET A 34 -20.66 -30.94 -1.10
CA MET A 34 -21.44 -29.73 -1.32
C MET A 34 -20.75 -28.47 -0.78
N VAL A 35 -20.08 -28.59 0.38
CA VAL A 35 -19.31 -27.48 0.99
C VAL A 35 -18.14 -27.05 0.09
N LEU A 36 -17.41 -28.01 -0.47
CA LEU A 36 -16.28 -27.72 -1.35
C LEU A 36 -16.72 -27.05 -2.67
N PHE A 37 -17.90 -27.43 -3.18
CA PHE A 37 -18.50 -26.85 -4.37
C PHE A 37 -18.87 -25.37 -4.17
N LEU A 38 -19.41 -25.03 -3.00
CA LEU A 38 -19.78 -23.66 -2.64
C LEU A 38 -18.56 -22.74 -2.43
N VAL A 39 -17.47 -23.26 -1.84
CA VAL A 39 -16.22 -22.51 -1.64
C VAL A 39 -15.57 -22.14 -2.98
N GLY A 40 -15.65 -23.02 -4.00
CA GLY A 40 -15.13 -22.74 -5.34
C GLY A 40 -15.88 -21.63 -6.09
N PHE A 41 -17.18 -21.46 -5.84
CA PHE A 41 -18.00 -20.43 -6.48
C PHE A 41 -17.80 -19.03 -5.88
N ILE A 42 -17.49 -18.94 -4.58
CA ILE A 42 -17.30 -17.67 -3.86
C ILE A 42 -16.00 -16.96 -4.30
N LEU A 43 -14.96 -17.72 -4.71
CA LEU A 43 -13.72 -17.16 -5.24
C LEU A 43 -13.86 -16.51 -6.63
N CYS A 44 -15.00 -16.67 -7.31
CA CYS A 44 -15.21 -16.21 -8.70
C CYS A 44 -16.21 -15.05 -8.85
N GLY A 45 -16.71 -14.46 -7.76
CA GLY A 45 -17.52 -13.23 -7.81
C GLY A 45 -18.86 -13.36 -8.57
N ILE A 46 -19.58 -14.47 -8.38
CA ILE A 46 -20.86 -14.70 -9.04
C ILE A 46 -21.97 -13.80 -8.45
N PRO A 47 -22.89 -13.25 -9.28
CA PRO A 47 -24.01 -12.43 -8.81
C PRO A 47 -24.94 -13.17 -7.83
N LEU A 48 -25.39 -12.42 -6.82
CA LEU A 48 -26.24 -12.84 -5.68
C LEU A 48 -27.45 -13.71 -6.08
N ALA A 49 -27.97 -13.54 -7.31
CA ALA A 49 -29.10 -14.30 -7.85
C ALA A 49 -28.85 -15.82 -8.00
N VAL A 50 -27.61 -16.24 -8.28
CA VAL A 50 -27.25 -17.67 -8.46
C VAL A 50 -27.22 -18.38 -7.10
N PHE A 51 -26.83 -17.67 -6.05
CA PHE A 51 -26.76 -18.20 -4.68
C PHE A 51 -28.15 -18.41 -4.07
N VAL A 52 -29.09 -17.51 -4.38
CA VAL A 52 -30.50 -17.63 -3.99
C VAL A 52 -31.15 -18.85 -4.64
N THR A 53 -30.84 -19.11 -5.92
CA THR A 53 -31.40 -20.24 -6.67
C THR A 53 -30.93 -21.60 -6.11
N LEU A 54 -29.66 -21.72 -5.70
CA LEU A 54 -29.13 -22.94 -5.06
C LEU A 54 -29.77 -23.24 -3.69
N CYS A 55 -30.14 -22.22 -2.91
CA CYS A 55 -30.77 -22.43 -1.60
C CYS A 55 -32.22 -22.93 -1.70
N VAL A 56 -32.97 -22.45 -2.71
CA VAL A 56 -34.32 -22.94 -3.01
C VAL A 56 -34.28 -24.44 -3.36
N CYS A 57 -33.23 -24.89 -4.04
CA CYS A 57 -33.01 -26.31 -4.36
C CYS A 57 -32.71 -27.21 -3.15
N LEU A 58 -32.35 -26.65 -1.98
CA LEU A 58 -31.93 -27.43 -0.80
C LEU A 58 -32.97 -27.47 0.33
N ASN A 59 -34.17 -26.89 0.15
CA ASN A 59 -35.28 -26.93 1.13
C ASN A 59 -34.85 -26.55 2.57
N MET A 60 -33.92 -25.60 2.71
CA MET A 60 -33.53 -25.10 4.03
C MET A 60 -34.58 -24.11 4.54
N GLY A 61 -35.12 -24.34 5.74
CA GLY A 61 -36.13 -23.46 6.34
C GLY A 61 -35.61 -22.04 6.61
N PRO A 62 -36.51 -21.03 6.65
CA PRO A 62 -36.12 -19.60 6.72
C PRO A 62 -35.23 -19.25 7.91
N ASN A 63 -35.36 -19.96 9.04
CA ASN A 63 -34.55 -19.73 10.24
C ASN A 63 -33.11 -20.29 10.11
N ALA A 64 -32.93 -21.41 9.42
CA ALA A 64 -31.60 -21.97 9.14
C ALA A 64 -30.86 -21.13 8.09
N PHE A 65 -31.60 -20.62 7.10
CA PHE A 65 -31.10 -19.68 6.10
C PHE A 65 -30.65 -18.35 6.73
N PHE A 66 -31.45 -17.77 7.63
CA PHE A 66 -31.12 -16.52 8.30
C PHE A 66 -29.89 -16.65 9.22
N ASN A 67 -29.80 -17.74 10.00
CA ASN A 67 -28.65 -18.00 10.87
C ASN A 67 -27.36 -18.37 10.09
N MET A 68 -27.48 -19.08 8.97
CA MET A 68 -26.36 -19.38 8.07
C MET A 68 -25.91 -18.16 7.28
N LEU A 69 -26.82 -17.24 6.92
CA LEU A 69 -26.44 -15.94 6.36
C LEU A 69 -25.76 -15.07 7.41
N LEU A 70 -26.25 -14.97 8.64
CA LEU A 70 -25.66 -14.13 9.68
C LEU A 70 -24.25 -14.59 10.08
N SER A 71 -24.01 -15.91 10.19
CA SER A 71 -22.68 -16.46 10.50
C SER A 71 -21.71 -16.37 9.33
N ASN A 72 -22.17 -16.65 8.10
CA ASN A 72 -21.34 -16.51 6.90
C ASN A 72 -21.12 -15.07 6.48
N LEU A 73 -22.05 -14.14 6.72
CA LEU A 73 -21.84 -12.70 6.49
C LEU A 73 -20.74 -12.17 7.41
N CYS A 74 -20.68 -12.64 8.67
CA CYS A 74 -19.59 -12.31 9.58
C CYS A 74 -18.25 -12.91 9.10
N LEU A 75 -18.23 -14.17 8.67
CA LEU A 75 -17.02 -14.81 8.12
C LEU A 75 -16.57 -14.20 6.79
N ILE A 76 -17.49 -13.81 5.90
CA ILE A 76 -17.22 -13.13 4.63
C ILE A 76 -16.77 -11.69 4.90
N ALA A 77 -17.36 -10.99 5.88
CA ALA A 77 -16.93 -9.66 6.30
C ALA A 77 -15.54 -9.71 6.93
N LEU A 78 -15.24 -10.69 7.78
CA LEU A 78 -13.91 -10.91 8.35
C LEU A 78 -12.90 -11.33 7.29
N ALA A 79 -13.25 -12.24 6.38
CA ALA A 79 -12.38 -12.68 5.29
C ALA A 79 -12.10 -11.55 4.29
N SER A 80 -13.11 -10.72 3.94
CA SER A 80 -12.94 -9.53 3.11
C SER A 80 -12.16 -8.43 3.82
N TYR A 81 -12.35 -8.23 5.12
CA TYR A 81 -11.55 -7.30 5.93
C TYR A 81 -10.08 -7.72 5.99
N VAL A 82 -9.79 -9.01 6.18
CA VAL A 82 -8.42 -9.57 6.15
C VAL A 82 -7.82 -9.54 4.74
N PHE A 83 -8.64 -9.68 3.68
CA PHE A 83 -8.19 -9.52 2.29
C PHE A 83 -7.93 -8.06 1.88
N PHE A 84 -8.53 -7.08 2.58
CA PHE A 84 -8.43 -5.66 2.26
C PHE A 84 -7.52 -4.86 3.21
N SER A 85 -7.12 -5.44 4.34
CA SER A 85 -6.21 -4.79 5.28
C SER A 85 -4.76 -4.92 4.79
N VAL A 86 -4.22 -3.87 4.19
CA VAL A 86 -2.79 -3.74 3.96
C VAL A 86 -2.10 -3.61 5.33
N THR A 87 -1.38 -4.65 5.75
CA THR A 87 -0.55 -4.58 6.97
C THR A 87 0.67 -3.71 6.69
N LEU A 88 0.68 -2.51 7.25
CA LEU A 88 1.81 -1.58 7.14
C LEU A 88 2.85 -1.81 8.24
N PRO A 89 4.14 -1.54 7.96
CA PRO A 89 5.21 -1.61 8.95
C PRO A 89 5.04 -0.54 10.04
N MET A 90 5.63 -0.76 11.22
CA MET A 90 5.40 0.07 12.42
C MET A 90 5.85 1.53 12.23
N GLU A 91 6.83 1.72 11.37
CA GLU A 91 7.40 2.98 10.90
C GLU A 91 6.35 3.88 10.25
N CYS A 92 5.29 3.29 9.70
CA CYS A 92 4.15 4.05 9.18
C CYS A 92 3.29 4.67 10.27
N TYR A 93 3.46 4.29 11.54
CA TYR A 93 2.69 4.80 12.67
C TYR A 93 3.53 5.59 13.67
N SER A 94 4.86 5.41 13.67
CA SER A 94 5.80 6.08 14.56
C SER A 94 6.92 6.76 13.78
N TYR A 95 6.79 8.07 13.60
CA TYR A 95 7.74 8.91 12.88
C TYR A 95 7.71 10.35 13.39
N THR A 96 8.78 11.10 13.13
CA THR A 96 8.82 12.55 13.35
C THR A 96 8.42 13.27 12.06
N THR A 97 7.68 14.37 12.17
CA THR A 97 7.24 15.11 10.98
C THR A 97 8.15 16.32 10.74
N LEU A 98 8.58 16.50 9.49
CA LEU A 98 9.27 17.70 9.00
C LEU A 98 8.27 18.55 8.21
N THR A 99 8.00 19.76 8.68
CA THR A 99 6.96 20.65 8.13
C THR A 99 7.48 21.98 7.61
N GLU A 100 8.78 22.21 7.72
CA GLU A 100 9.35 23.54 7.58
C GLU A 100 9.44 23.93 6.10
N SER A 101 8.83 25.08 5.77
CA SER A 101 8.61 25.53 4.38
C SER A 101 9.90 25.66 3.58
N TYR A 102 10.99 26.05 4.24
CA TYR A 102 12.28 26.20 3.58
C TYR A 102 12.84 24.88 3.04
N ARG A 103 12.34 23.70 3.44
CA ARG A 103 12.78 22.42 2.87
C ARG A 103 12.27 22.17 1.45
N ASN A 104 11.16 22.82 1.09
CA ASN A 104 10.49 22.59 -0.19
C ASN A 104 11.26 23.28 -1.33
N TYR A 105 11.82 22.46 -2.22
CA TYR A 105 12.65 22.91 -3.35
C TYR A 105 11.89 23.78 -4.35
N LEU A 106 10.58 23.56 -4.53
CA LEU A 106 9.78 24.28 -5.52
C LEU A 106 9.29 25.63 -5.00
N THR A 107 9.02 25.74 -3.70
CA THR A 107 8.37 26.94 -3.13
C THR A 107 9.33 27.83 -2.35
N PHE A 108 10.54 27.37 -2.08
CA PHE A 108 11.55 28.15 -1.37
C PHE A 108 12.83 28.29 -2.18
N SER A 109 13.25 29.53 -2.42
CA SER A 109 14.52 29.87 -3.05
C SER A 109 15.43 30.62 -2.07
N GLY A 110 16.72 30.32 -2.11
CA GLY A 110 17.75 31.02 -1.34
C GLY A 110 18.40 30.19 -0.24
N CYS A 111 19.51 30.72 0.27
CA CYS A 111 20.22 30.10 1.38
C CYS A 111 19.62 30.46 2.73
N CYS A 112 19.83 29.51 3.65
CA CYS A 112 20.10 29.75 5.05
C CYS A 112 18.88 30.26 5.83
N SER A 113 18.01 29.32 6.23
CA SER A 113 17.01 29.56 7.26
C SER A 113 17.69 29.94 8.59
N THR A 114 17.27 31.02 9.22
CA THR A 114 17.75 31.45 10.55
C THR A 114 16.79 30.95 11.66
N PRO A 115 17.30 30.47 12.82
CA PRO A 115 18.71 30.28 13.16
C PRO A 115 19.35 29.11 12.40
N TYR A 116 20.58 29.30 11.93
CA TYR A 116 21.28 28.35 11.08
C TYR A 116 21.58 27.01 11.79
N ASP A 117 21.85 27.06 13.09
CA ASP A 117 22.45 25.95 13.83
C ASP A 117 21.42 24.93 14.34
N SER A 118 20.28 25.42 14.83
CA SER A 118 19.18 24.59 15.36
C SER A 118 18.36 23.93 14.26
N VAL A 119 18.41 24.47 13.04
CA VAL A 119 17.60 24.02 11.90
C VAL A 119 18.31 22.95 11.05
N SER A 120 19.64 22.86 11.14
CA SER A 120 20.44 21.85 10.42
C SER A 120 20.55 20.50 11.13
N TYR A 121 20.26 20.43 12.43
CA TYR A 121 20.35 19.18 13.15
C TYR A 121 19.15 18.27 12.86
N ILE A 122 19.44 17.11 12.27
CA ILE A 122 18.48 16.03 12.12
C ILE A 122 19.14 14.80 12.75
N PRO A 123 18.60 14.21 13.82
CA PRO A 123 19.08 12.92 14.32
C PRO A 123 18.66 11.79 13.39
N SER A 124 19.39 10.67 13.40
CA SER A 124 18.96 9.50 12.65
C SER A 124 17.61 9.00 13.14
N GLY A 125 16.70 8.64 12.23
CA GLY A 125 15.36 8.19 12.61
C GLY A 125 14.37 8.19 11.47
N TRP A 126 13.12 7.83 11.78
CA TRP A 126 12.02 7.80 10.83
C TRP A 126 11.32 9.15 10.75
N TYR A 127 11.21 9.69 9.53
CA TYR A 127 10.65 11.00 9.26
C TYR A 127 9.60 10.96 8.16
N ARG A 128 8.58 11.82 8.32
CA ARG A 128 7.60 12.12 7.29
C ARG A 128 7.71 13.57 6.88
N ILE A 129 7.71 13.83 5.57
CA ILE A 129 7.55 15.19 5.04
C ILE A 129 6.05 15.49 4.98
N SER A 130 5.64 16.66 5.49
CA SER A 130 4.26 17.13 5.35
C SER A 130 4.16 18.66 5.42
N GLY A 131 2.95 19.20 5.29
CA GLY A 131 2.71 20.65 5.46
C GLY A 131 3.46 21.48 4.42
N ALA A 132 4.05 22.59 4.86
CA ALA A 132 4.73 23.51 3.94
C ALA A 132 6.02 22.94 3.33
N ALA A 133 6.60 21.91 3.94
CA ALA A 133 7.75 21.20 3.38
C ALA A 133 7.37 20.38 2.12
N GLY A 134 6.08 20.08 1.88
CA GLY A 134 5.62 19.23 0.79
C GLY A 134 5.16 17.87 1.29
N THR A 135 5.32 16.82 0.48
CA THR A 135 4.77 15.48 0.71
C THR A 135 5.84 14.38 0.81
N GLN A 136 7.01 14.62 0.23
CA GLN A 136 8.10 13.64 0.13
C GLN A 136 9.46 14.31 -0.04
N LEU A 137 10.54 13.53 0.11
CA LEU A 137 11.87 13.98 -0.28
C LEU A 137 11.94 14.26 -1.78
N LEU A 138 12.74 15.25 -2.17
CA LEU A 138 13.02 15.51 -3.57
C LEU A 138 13.72 14.29 -4.18
N THR A 139 13.24 13.76 -5.31
CA THR A 139 13.84 12.60 -6.01
C THR A 139 14.52 12.98 -7.32
N THR A 140 14.31 14.22 -7.76
CA THR A 140 14.93 14.76 -8.97
C THR A 140 16.29 15.39 -8.66
N PRO A 141 17.32 15.19 -9.51
CA PRO A 141 18.61 15.83 -9.31
C PRO A 141 18.53 17.36 -9.24
N VAL A 142 19.30 17.94 -8.31
CA VAL A 142 19.48 19.39 -8.18
C VAL A 142 20.76 19.84 -8.89
N SER A 143 20.79 21.07 -9.38
CA SER A 143 21.89 21.65 -10.15
C SER A 143 22.39 23.01 -9.63
N SER A 144 21.96 23.43 -8.44
CA SER A 144 22.33 24.70 -7.82
C SER A 144 22.63 24.54 -6.33
N ILE A 145 23.44 25.46 -5.80
CA ILE A 145 23.65 25.66 -4.35
C ILE A 145 22.56 26.59 -3.79
N ASP A 146 22.58 26.79 -2.47
CA ASP A 146 21.71 27.76 -1.77
C ASP A 146 20.21 27.46 -1.98
N ILE A 147 19.85 26.21 -1.73
CA ILE A 147 18.51 25.67 -1.89
C ILE A 147 18.05 24.98 -0.62
N CYS A 148 16.73 24.88 -0.46
CA CYS A 148 16.12 24.16 0.65
C CYS A 148 16.54 24.73 2.03
N GLY A 149 16.83 26.04 2.09
CA GLY A 149 17.22 26.75 3.31
C GLY A 149 18.65 26.48 3.78
N ALA A 150 19.50 25.83 2.98
CA ALA A 150 20.89 25.51 3.33
C ALA A 150 21.84 25.77 2.14
N PRO A 151 23.16 25.91 2.39
CA PRO A 151 24.13 26.05 1.31
C PRO A 151 24.11 24.86 0.34
N TYR A 152 23.93 23.64 0.86
CA TYR A 152 23.96 22.41 0.09
C TYR A 152 22.69 21.58 0.32
N GLY A 153 21.70 21.78 -0.54
CA GLY A 153 20.55 20.87 -0.63
C GLY A 153 20.88 19.61 -1.43
N GLY A 154 19.97 18.65 -1.38
CA GLY A 154 20.14 17.38 -2.07
C GLY A 154 18.82 16.69 -2.39
N TYR A 155 18.93 15.50 -2.98
CA TYR A 155 17.79 14.69 -3.41
C TYR A 155 18.04 13.22 -3.07
N PHE A 156 16.95 12.48 -2.88
CA PHE A 156 16.97 11.03 -2.76
C PHE A 156 17.22 10.42 -4.14
N ASN A 157 18.38 9.79 -4.30
CA ASN A 157 18.76 9.07 -5.50
C ASN A 157 18.22 7.64 -5.44
N GLY A 158 16.95 7.49 -5.82
CA GLY A 158 16.24 6.23 -5.87
C GLY A 158 14.78 6.40 -6.27
N THR A 159 14.17 5.31 -6.72
CA THR A 159 12.74 5.29 -7.08
C THR A 159 11.90 4.93 -5.87
N LEU A 160 10.96 5.80 -5.50
CA LEU A 160 10.06 5.54 -4.37
C LEU A 160 9.16 4.32 -4.62
N PRO A 161 8.87 3.52 -3.58
CA PRO A 161 8.02 2.35 -3.72
C PRO A 161 6.58 2.75 -4.06
N THR A 162 5.94 2.02 -4.98
CA THR A 162 4.53 2.25 -5.36
C THR A 162 3.57 1.35 -4.60
N THR A 163 4.03 0.18 -4.18
CA THR A 163 3.25 -0.78 -3.38
C THR A 163 3.24 -0.35 -1.91
N ALA A 164 2.05 -0.26 -1.31
CA ALA A 164 1.92 0.02 0.12
C ALA A 164 2.60 -1.06 0.97
N GLY A 165 3.30 -0.63 2.02
CA GLY A 165 4.14 -1.46 2.88
C GLY A 165 5.50 -1.82 2.30
N ALA A 166 5.75 -1.59 1.01
CA ALA A 166 7.06 -1.83 0.41
C ALA A 166 8.05 -0.73 0.77
N SER A 167 9.33 -1.13 0.85
CA SER A 167 10.45 -0.25 1.15
C SER A 167 11.53 -0.33 0.08
N VAL A 168 12.21 0.80 -0.17
CA VAL A 168 13.43 0.86 -0.97
C VAL A 168 14.53 1.53 -0.15
N THR A 169 15.76 1.06 -0.30
CA THR A 169 16.93 1.74 0.28
C THR A 169 17.75 2.32 -0.85
N GLY A 170 18.15 3.57 -0.67
CA GLY A 170 18.98 4.30 -1.61
C GLY A 170 19.94 5.25 -0.89
N THR A 171 20.40 6.24 -1.64
CA THR A 171 21.39 7.21 -1.21
C THR A 171 20.76 8.60 -1.31
N PHE A 172 21.03 9.48 -0.36
CA PHE A 172 20.69 10.90 -0.51
C PHE A 172 21.92 11.68 -0.97
N CYS A 173 21.79 12.31 -2.13
CA CYS A 173 22.84 13.01 -2.86
C CYS A 173 22.73 14.52 -2.64
N PHE A 174 23.77 15.13 -2.09
CA PHE A 174 23.91 16.58 -1.95
C PHE A 174 24.69 17.18 -3.13
N TYR A 175 24.32 18.40 -3.50
CA TYR A 175 25.03 19.16 -4.52
C TYR A 175 25.92 20.22 -3.88
N THR A 176 27.24 20.10 -4.08
CA THR A 176 28.24 21.06 -3.59
C THR A 176 29.01 21.72 -4.74
N GLY A 177 28.36 21.92 -5.89
CA GLY A 177 28.98 22.39 -7.14
C GLY A 177 29.17 21.30 -8.20
N SER A 178 28.89 20.03 -7.87
CA SER A 178 28.84 18.92 -8.82
C SER A 178 27.69 17.97 -8.44
N PRO A 179 27.01 17.31 -9.41
CA PRO A 179 25.95 16.37 -9.11
C PRO A 179 26.39 15.24 -8.18
N CYS A 180 25.69 15.08 -7.05
CA CYS A 180 25.96 14.04 -6.03
C CYS A 180 27.44 13.99 -5.57
N SER A 181 28.08 15.14 -5.39
CA SER A 181 29.47 15.24 -4.92
C SER A 181 29.66 14.79 -3.47
N PHE A 182 28.61 14.92 -2.65
CA PHE A 182 28.55 14.38 -1.30
C PHE A 182 27.26 13.58 -1.15
N SER A 183 27.31 12.49 -0.40
CA SER A 183 26.12 11.66 -0.20
C SER A 183 26.11 10.94 1.13
N VAL A 184 24.91 10.59 1.58
CA VAL A 184 24.68 9.80 2.80
C VAL A 184 23.81 8.59 2.48
N ALA A 185 24.15 7.47 3.10
CA ALA A 185 23.47 6.20 2.97
C ALA A 185 23.65 5.38 4.26
N PRO A 186 22.76 4.43 4.56
CA PRO A 186 21.53 4.12 3.82
C PRO A 186 20.39 5.10 4.14
N ILE A 187 19.56 5.38 3.14
CA ILE A 187 18.30 6.11 3.32
C ILE A 187 17.18 5.20 2.84
N THR A 188 16.24 4.88 3.72
CA THR A 188 15.16 3.93 3.41
C THR A 188 13.85 4.69 3.26
N ALA A 189 13.11 4.47 2.17
CA ALA A 189 11.78 5.03 1.95
C ALA A 189 10.73 3.92 1.99
N ILE A 190 9.65 4.12 2.73
CA ILE A 190 8.51 3.21 2.87
C ILE A 190 7.26 3.91 2.33
N ASN A 191 6.47 3.20 1.52
CA ASN A 191 5.13 3.67 1.13
C ASN A 191 4.11 3.25 2.18
N CYS A 192 3.56 4.21 2.91
CA CYS A 192 2.61 3.99 4.00
C CYS A 192 1.15 4.15 3.56
N ASN A 193 0.84 3.79 2.30
CA ASN A 193 -0.48 3.89 1.71
C ASN A 193 -1.01 5.34 1.65
N GLY A 194 -0.38 6.17 0.81
CA GLY A 194 -0.78 7.56 0.58
C GLY A 194 0.21 8.62 1.08
N TYR A 195 1.27 8.20 1.76
CA TYR A 195 2.42 9.04 2.13
C TYR A 195 3.68 8.20 2.24
N TYR A 196 4.82 8.88 2.26
CA TYR A 196 6.13 8.24 2.43
C TYR A 196 6.72 8.53 3.81
N VAL A 197 7.37 7.52 4.38
CA VAL A 197 8.19 7.65 5.58
C VAL A 197 9.62 7.26 5.25
N PHE A 198 10.58 8.05 5.72
CA PHE A 198 11.98 7.95 5.37
C PHE A 198 12.85 7.72 6.60
N TYR A 199 13.74 6.73 6.58
CA TYR A 199 14.83 6.65 7.54
C TYR A 199 15.94 7.60 7.09
N LEU A 200 16.14 8.69 7.83
CA LEU A 200 17.20 9.67 7.58
C LEU A 200 18.41 9.38 8.47
N ILE A 201 19.59 9.71 7.96
CA ILE A 201 20.85 9.63 8.70
C ILE A 201 21.14 10.99 9.31
N SER A 202 21.79 10.98 10.48
CA SER A 202 22.06 12.21 11.19
C SER A 202 22.88 13.20 10.37
N LEU A 203 22.44 14.46 10.36
CA LEU A 203 23.24 15.60 9.95
C LEU A 203 23.65 16.39 11.20
N SER A 204 24.96 16.58 11.40
CA SER A 204 25.51 17.24 12.59
C SER A 204 24.98 18.67 12.77
N VAL A 205 24.95 19.14 14.01
CA VAL A 205 24.65 20.54 14.36
C VAL A 205 25.58 21.47 13.56
N GLY A 206 25.02 22.52 12.96
CA GLY A 206 25.77 23.46 12.12
C GLY A 206 26.18 22.91 10.74
N SER A 207 25.70 21.73 10.33
CA SER A 207 25.99 21.25 8.98
C SER A 207 25.45 22.20 7.92
N LYS A 208 26.17 22.28 6.80
CA LYS A 208 25.77 23.05 5.61
C LYS A 208 24.80 22.29 4.69
N TYR A 209 24.35 21.11 5.12
CA TYR A 209 23.59 20.17 4.31
C TYR A 209 22.13 20.11 4.75
N ARG A 210 21.21 19.93 3.79
CA ARG A 210 19.80 19.70 4.14
C ARG A 210 19.08 18.77 3.17
N TYR A 211 18.23 17.92 3.75
CA TYR A 211 17.28 17.13 2.99
C TYR A 211 16.22 18.05 2.36
N CYS A 212 16.24 18.19 1.03
CA CYS A 212 15.18 18.85 0.30
C CYS A 212 13.95 17.97 0.18
N SER A 213 12.80 18.62 0.05
CA SER A 213 11.51 18.01 -0.17
C SER A 213 10.78 18.64 -1.35
N THR A 214 9.72 17.96 -1.80
CA THR A 214 8.81 18.42 -2.85
C THR A 214 7.39 18.00 -2.50
N SER A 215 6.42 18.59 -3.20
CA SER A 215 5.02 18.14 -3.22
C SER A 215 4.80 17.04 -4.25
#